data_AF-M0FT52-F1
#
_entry.id   AF-M0FT52-F1
#
_cell.length_a   1.000
_cell.length_b   1.000
_cell.length_c   1.000
_cell.angle_alpha   90.00
_cell.angle_beta   90.00
_cell.angle_gamma   90.00
#
_symmetry.space_group_name_H-M   'P 1'
#
loop_
_entity.id
_entity.type
_entity.pdbx_description
1 polymer ?
#
loop_
_entity_poly.entity_id
_entity_poly.type
_entity_poly.pdbx_seq_one_letter_code
_entity_poly.pdbx_strand_id
1 'polypeptide(L)'
;MLLAETYLGHRDDPSLADRLAASAENEADADGPSVYRVVLSDTERRRSRVRTRTTDGTDLGIVVGRDLSDGDVLETDAGTPVMVELAGTAALVLTLGDDVARTAALALGHALGNRHLNLAVRGDEILVAVTDSRDRLEEIIDDHLTDASLRYETVSPTTFDDGGAAPHDHAHSHGSDEHTPSHSHDGDGHSHSHESRPRPFGRPHSDTDTDTDADANADRDADGAKGTPANGTTDNEEREGR
;
A
#
# COMPACT_ATOMS: atom_id res chain seq x y z
N MET A 1 -20.83 21.46 6.33
CA MET A 1 -19.94 20.28 6.37
C MET A 1 -20.33 19.50 7.60
N LEU A 2 -20.66 18.23 7.43
CA LEU A 2 -20.99 17.30 8.53
C LEU A 2 -19.70 16.78 9.16
N LEU A 3 -19.73 16.46 10.45
CA LEU A 3 -18.58 15.87 11.15
C LEU A 3 -18.98 14.53 11.77
N ALA A 4 -18.44 13.42 11.27
CA ALA A 4 -18.59 12.09 11.84
C ALA A 4 -17.39 11.77 12.75
N GLU A 5 -17.60 11.87 14.06
CA GLU A 5 -16.56 11.64 15.07
C GLU A 5 -16.84 10.45 16.01
N THR A 6 -18.07 9.93 15.97
CA THR A 6 -18.48 8.81 16.83
C THR A 6 -18.62 7.55 16.00
N TYR A 7 -18.00 6.47 16.43
CA TYR A 7 -18.17 5.13 15.86
C TYR A 7 -19.32 4.42 16.60
N LEU A 8 -20.35 3.98 15.86
CA LEU A 8 -21.52 3.31 16.43
C LEU A 8 -21.41 1.79 16.43
N GLY A 9 -20.69 1.21 15.47
CA GLY A 9 -20.60 -0.23 15.31
C GLY A 9 -20.59 -0.65 13.85
N HIS A 10 -20.94 -1.91 13.61
CA HIS A 10 -21.07 -2.49 12.28
C HIS A 10 -22.55 -2.67 11.93
N ARG A 11 -22.92 -2.52 10.66
CA ARG A 11 -24.32 -2.65 10.19
C ARG A 11 -24.97 -3.99 10.50
N ASP A 12 -24.16 -5.03 10.70
CA ASP A 12 -24.63 -6.39 11.03
C ASP A 12 -24.94 -6.56 12.53
N ASP A 13 -24.65 -5.56 13.36
CA ASP A 13 -25.12 -5.52 14.74
C ASP A 13 -26.65 -5.34 14.75
N PRO A 14 -27.43 -6.28 15.31
CA PRO A 14 -28.89 -6.22 15.30
C PRO A 14 -29.44 -4.91 15.86
N SER A 15 -28.81 -4.38 16.92
CA SER A 15 -29.26 -3.14 17.57
C SER A 15 -29.10 -1.92 16.67
N LEU A 16 -28.10 -1.95 15.79
CA LEU A 16 -27.80 -0.88 14.85
C LEU A 16 -28.58 -1.04 13.55
N ALA A 17 -28.80 -2.27 13.10
CA ALA A 17 -29.67 -2.60 11.97
C ALA A 17 -31.10 -2.10 12.23
N ASP A 18 -31.64 -2.34 13.44
CA ASP A 18 -32.97 -1.85 13.83
C ASP A 18 -33.03 -0.31 13.86
N ARG A 19 -31.97 0.35 14.36
CA ARG A 19 -31.85 1.82 14.34
C ARG A 19 -31.84 2.37 12.91
N LEU A 20 -31.07 1.76 12.01
CA LEU A 20 -30.98 2.17 10.60
C LEU A 20 -32.33 1.96 9.88
N ALA A 21 -33.00 0.84 10.12
CA ALA A 21 -34.32 0.56 9.56
C ALA A 21 -35.37 1.56 10.07
N ALA A 22 -35.42 1.81 11.39
CA ALA A 22 -36.31 2.81 11.97
C ALA A 22 -36.03 4.22 11.45
N SER A 23 -34.76 4.56 11.20
CA SER A 23 -34.40 5.86 10.62
C SER A 23 -34.91 6.00 9.19
N ALA A 24 -34.77 4.95 8.37
CA ALA A 24 -35.27 4.90 7.00
C ALA A 24 -36.81 5.04 6.93
N GLU A 25 -37.54 4.45 7.88
CA GLU A 25 -39.00 4.58 7.97
C GLU A 25 -39.46 6.01 8.30
N ASN A 26 -38.63 6.80 9.00
CA ASN A 26 -38.92 8.18 9.37
C ASN A 26 -38.47 9.22 8.33
N GLU A 27 -37.84 8.81 7.20
CA GLU A 27 -37.39 9.74 6.14
C GLU A 27 -38.52 10.55 5.52
N ALA A 28 -39.75 10.05 5.56
CA ALA A 28 -40.89 10.69 4.91
C ALA A 28 -41.24 12.08 5.50
N ASP A 29 -40.81 12.38 6.73
CA ASP A 29 -41.18 13.59 7.47
C ASP A 29 -40.00 14.54 7.78
N ALA A 30 -38.78 14.25 7.30
CA ALA A 30 -37.57 15.02 7.62
C ALA A 30 -36.96 15.74 6.41
N ASP A 31 -36.45 16.96 6.62
CA ASP A 31 -35.62 17.70 5.64
C ASP A 31 -34.20 17.11 5.61
N GLY A 32 -34.02 15.97 4.93
CA GLY A 32 -32.71 15.35 4.69
C GLY A 32 -32.72 13.82 4.76
N PRO A 33 -31.61 13.16 4.35
CA PRO A 33 -31.50 11.71 4.43
C PRO A 33 -31.39 11.26 5.89
N SER A 34 -32.04 10.14 6.22
CA SER A 34 -31.96 9.54 7.55
C SER A 34 -30.64 8.81 7.79
N VAL A 35 -29.97 8.40 6.71
CA VAL A 35 -28.67 7.72 6.73
C VAL A 35 -27.83 8.26 5.57
N TYR A 36 -26.65 8.81 5.87
CA TYR A 36 -25.68 9.16 4.84
C TYR A 36 -24.85 7.93 4.45
N ARG A 37 -24.38 7.87 3.20
CA ARG A 37 -23.41 6.86 2.77
C ARG A 37 -22.12 7.52 2.31
N VAL A 38 -20.98 6.92 2.61
CA VAL A 38 -19.66 7.38 2.17
C VAL A 38 -18.86 6.21 1.61
N VAL A 39 -18.18 6.44 0.48
CA VAL A 39 -17.28 5.46 -0.11
C VAL A 39 -15.85 5.89 0.17
N LEU A 40 -15.07 5.04 0.86
CA LEU A 40 -13.69 5.32 1.25
C LEU A 40 -12.71 4.43 0.46
N SER A 41 -11.61 5.00 0.02
CA SER A 41 -10.46 4.26 -0.48
C SER A 41 -9.68 3.54 0.65
N ASP A 42 -8.79 2.62 0.28
CA ASP A 42 -7.91 1.95 1.26
C ASP A 42 -7.07 2.93 2.07
N THR A 43 -6.62 4.03 1.44
CA THR A 43 -5.85 5.06 2.13
C THR A 43 -6.72 5.87 3.09
N GLU A 44 -7.95 6.21 2.70
CA GLU A 44 -8.84 7.01 3.53
C GLU A 44 -9.30 6.25 4.77
N ARG A 45 -9.69 4.98 4.64
CA ARG A 45 -10.23 4.20 5.76
C ARG A 45 -9.23 4.00 6.91
N ARG A 46 -7.92 4.08 6.64
CA ARG A 46 -6.83 3.92 7.63
C ARG A 46 -6.41 5.25 8.28
N ARG A 47 -6.95 6.36 7.80
CA ARG A 47 -6.60 7.68 8.31
C ARG A 47 -7.49 8.04 9.48
N SER A 48 -6.86 8.59 10.53
CA SER A 48 -7.60 9.11 11.68
C SER A 48 -8.50 10.31 11.37
N ARG A 49 -8.19 11.02 10.28
CA ARG A 49 -8.93 12.21 9.81
C ARG A 49 -9.01 12.22 8.30
N VAL A 50 -10.22 12.31 7.76
CA VAL A 50 -10.49 12.38 6.33
C VAL A 50 -11.51 13.47 6.06
N ARG A 51 -11.32 14.22 4.97
CA ARG A 51 -12.36 15.08 4.41
C ARG A 51 -12.76 14.50 3.07
N THR A 52 -14.02 14.16 2.94
CA THR A 52 -14.60 13.50 1.77
C THR A 52 -16.02 14.02 1.53
N ARG A 53 -16.78 13.35 0.65
CA ARG A 53 -18.19 13.64 0.42
C ARG A 53 -19.02 12.37 0.59
N THR A 54 -20.24 12.53 1.07
CA THR A 54 -21.25 11.48 0.99
C THR A 54 -21.60 11.21 -0.48
N THR A 55 -22.24 10.07 -0.73
CA THR A 55 -22.74 9.70 -2.07
C THR A 55 -23.74 10.71 -2.63
N ASP A 56 -24.50 11.39 -1.76
CA ASP A 56 -25.41 12.48 -2.11
C ASP A 56 -24.70 13.84 -2.35
N GLY A 57 -23.37 13.88 -2.22
CA GLY A 57 -22.56 15.07 -2.47
C GLY A 57 -22.34 16.01 -1.27
N THR A 58 -22.82 15.65 -0.08
CA THR A 58 -22.65 16.45 1.14
C THR A 58 -21.21 16.37 1.65
N ASP A 59 -20.60 17.52 1.95
CA ASP A 59 -19.23 17.62 2.51
C ASP A 59 -19.18 16.99 3.92
N LEU A 60 -18.30 16.00 4.10
CA LEU A 60 -18.19 15.17 5.30
C LEU A 60 -16.74 15.13 5.80
N GLY A 61 -16.54 15.49 7.06
CA GLY A 61 -15.31 15.21 7.81
C GLY A 61 -15.48 13.94 8.65
N ILE A 62 -14.53 13.03 8.59
CA ILE A 62 -14.46 11.83 9.44
C ILE A 62 -13.28 11.99 10.39
N VAL A 63 -13.50 11.79 11.69
CA VAL A 63 -12.47 11.87 12.74
C VAL A 63 -12.61 10.67 13.68
N VAL A 64 -11.96 9.57 13.34
CA VAL A 64 -12.01 8.32 14.12
C VAL A 64 -10.63 7.71 14.22
N GLY A 65 -10.18 7.37 15.42
CA GLY A 65 -8.84 6.83 15.66
C GLY A 65 -8.68 5.34 15.34
N ARG A 66 -9.34 4.84 14.28
CA ARG A 66 -9.34 3.41 13.92
C ARG A 66 -9.47 3.19 12.42
N ASP A 67 -9.03 2.02 11.96
CA ASP A 67 -9.28 1.56 10.60
C ASP A 67 -10.76 1.24 10.41
N LEU A 68 -11.36 1.80 9.37
CA LEU A 68 -12.74 1.56 9.01
C LEU A 68 -12.88 0.37 8.05
N SER A 69 -13.96 -0.38 8.25
CA SER A 69 -14.34 -1.56 7.45
C SER A 69 -15.60 -1.28 6.63
N ASP A 70 -15.81 -2.08 5.59
CA ASP A 70 -17.06 -2.04 4.82
C ASP A 70 -18.23 -2.42 5.72
N GLY A 71 -19.25 -1.56 5.81
CA GLY A 71 -20.39 -1.75 6.69
C GLY A 71 -20.25 -1.13 8.08
N ASP A 72 -19.12 -0.48 8.40
CA ASP A 72 -19.02 0.33 9.61
C ASP A 72 -20.01 1.50 9.59
N VAL A 73 -20.51 1.87 10.76
CA VAL A 73 -21.47 2.96 10.91
C VAL A 73 -20.92 3.98 11.89
N LEU A 74 -20.90 5.23 11.44
CA LEU A 74 -20.51 6.39 12.22
C LEU A 74 -21.74 7.23 12.55
N GLU A 75 -21.60 8.14 13.50
CA GLU A 75 -22.60 9.16 13.82
C GLU A 75 -22.01 10.54 13.57
N THR A 76 -22.80 11.39 12.90
CA THR A 76 -22.48 12.81 12.74
C THR A 76 -22.72 13.59 14.03
N ASP A 77 -22.18 14.80 14.11
CA ASP A 77 -22.46 15.80 15.13
C ASP A 77 -23.96 16.15 15.25
N ALA A 78 -24.73 15.95 14.18
CA ALA A 78 -26.19 16.09 14.15
C ALA A 78 -26.96 14.85 14.63
N GLY A 79 -26.27 13.75 14.99
CA GLY A 79 -26.88 12.48 15.39
C GLY A 79 -27.33 11.61 14.22
N THR A 80 -27.10 12.02 12.97
CA THR A 80 -27.45 11.22 11.79
C THR A 80 -26.38 10.16 11.55
N PRO A 81 -26.75 8.88 11.35
CA PRO A 81 -25.81 7.82 11.02
C PRO A 81 -25.20 7.99 9.62
N VAL A 82 -23.94 7.56 9.48
CA VAL A 82 -23.20 7.48 8.21
C VAL A 82 -22.70 6.05 8.02
N MET A 83 -23.13 5.39 6.95
CA MET A 83 -22.66 4.07 6.56
C MET A 83 -21.41 4.18 5.70
N VAL A 84 -20.37 3.44 6.10
CA VAL A 84 -19.11 3.33 5.39
C VAL A 84 -19.19 2.18 4.39
N GLU A 85 -18.84 2.47 3.16
CA GLU A 85 -18.60 1.50 2.10
C GLU A 85 -17.15 1.65 1.62
N LEU A 86 -16.51 0.56 1.22
CA LEU A 86 -15.14 0.61 0.72
C LEU A 86 -15.10 0.56 -0.80
N ALA A 87 -14.30 1.45 -1.40
CA ALA A 87 -14.03 1.42 -2.82
C ALA A 87 -13.26 0.14 -3.16
N GLY A 88 -13.85 -0.69 -4.03
CA GLY A 88 -13.20 -1.89 -4.53
C GLY A 88 -11.84 -1.57 -5.18
N THR A 89 -10.85 -2.41 -4.92
CA THR A 89 -9.50 -2.29 -5.47
C THR A 89 -9.26 -3.39 -6.50
N ALA A 90 -8.58 -3.05 -7.60
CA ALA A 90 -8.21 -4.04 -8.60
C ALA A 90 -7.12 -4.96 -8.05
N ALA A 91 -7.32 -6.27 -8.21
CA ALA A 91 -6.36 -7.31 -7.87
C ALA A 91 -6.01 -8.13 -9.10
N LEU A 92 -4.73 -8.45 -9.25
CA LEU A 92 -4.27 -9.51 -10.13
C LEU A 92 -4.25 -10.81 -9.35
N VAL A 93 -4.98 -11.80 -9.84
CA VAL A 93 -5.04 -13.14 -9.28
C VAL A 93 -4.16 -14.04 -10.12
N LEU A 94 -3.24 -14.70 -9.45
CA LEU A 94 -2.27 -15.65 -9.98
C LEU A 94 -2.55 -17.02 -9.39
N THR A 95 -2.65 -18.04 -10.24
CA THR A 95 -2.59 -19.44 -9.82
C THR A 95 -1.26 -20.04 -10.29
N LEU A 96 -0.52 -20.63 -9.35
CA LEU A 96 0.70 -21.36 -9.65
C LEU A 96 0.33 -22.75 -10.18
N GLY A 97 0.86 -23.13 -11.35
CA GLY A 97 0.72 -24.49 -11.86
C GLY A 97 1.44 -25.50 -10.96
N ASP A 98 1.00 -26.77 -11.01
CA ASP A 98 1.56 -27.86 -10.19
C ASP A 98 3.07 -28.08 -10.42
N ASP A 99 3.56 -27.73 -11.62
CA ASP A 99 4.96 -27.90 -12.02
C ASP A 99 5.86 -26.70 -11.69
N VAL A 100 5.32 -25.63 -11.07
CA VAL A 100 6.12 -24.45 -10.71
C VAL A 100 7.15 -24.82 -9.64
N ALA A 101 8.44 -24.58 -9.97
CA ALA A 101 9.50 -24.77 -9.01
C ALA A 101 9.32 -23.85 -7.79
N ARG A 102 9.41 -24.40 -6.57
CA ARG A 102 9.28 -23.61 -5.32
C ARG A 102 10.22 -22.41 -5.26
N THR A 103 11.40 -22.53 -5.86
CA THR A 103 12.38 -21.44 -5.95
C THR A 103 11.89 -20.29 -6.83
N ALA A 104 11.14 -20.58 -7.90
CA ALA A 104 10.54 -19.56 -8.77
C ALA A 104 9.40 -18.84 -8.05
N ALA A 105 8.53 -19.57 -7.35
CA ALA A 105 7.48 -18.98 -6.52
C ALA A 105 8.04 -18.09 -5.40
N LEU A 106 9.12 -18.53 -4.74
CA LEU A 106 9.81 -17.72 -3.73
C LEU A 106 10.47 -16.46 -4.34
N ALA A 107 11.10 -16.58 -5.50
CA ALA A 107 11.70 -15.45 -6.20
C ALA A 107 10.63 -14.42 -6.61
N LEU A 108 9.48 -14.87 -7.12
CA LEU A 108 8.35 -14.00 -7.42
C LEU A 108 7.84 -13.28 -6.17
N GLY A 109 7.59 -14.03 -5.08
CA GLY A 109 7.15 -13.43 -3.82
C GLY A 109 8.15 -12.39 -3.30
N HIS A 110 9.45 -12.66 -3.43
CA HIS A 110 10.50 -11.69 -3.10
C HIS A 110 10.47 -10.46 -4.00
N ALA A 111 10.30 -10.61 -5.32
CA ALA A 111 10.23 -9.50 -6.26
C ALA A 111 9.00 -8.60 -6.02
N LEU A 112 7.84 -9.21 -5.77
CA LEU A 112 6.61 -8.49 -5.42
C LEU A 112 6.75 -7.76 -4.07
N GLY A 113 7.29 -8.45 -3.05
CA GLY A 113 7.54 -7.87 -1.73
C GLY A 113 8.60 -6.75 -1.73
N ASN A 114 9.66 -6.87 -2.54
CA ASN A 114 10.70 -5.85 -2.70
C ASN A 114 10.14 -4.53 -3.29
N ARG A 115 9.01 -4.61 -4.00
CA ARG A 115 8.29 -3.45 -4.52
C ARG A 115 7.22 -2.93 -3.55
N HIS A 116 7.15 -3.49 -2.35
CA HIS A 116 6.13 -3.19 -1.36
C HIS A 116 4.70 -3.37 -1.88
N LEU A 117 4.49 -4.33 -2.79
CA LEU A 117 3.16 -4.66 -3.28
C LEU A 117 2.40 -5.45 -2.21
N ASN A 118 1.15 -5.06 -1.99
CA ASN A 118 0.28 -5.78 -1.08
C ASN A 118 -0.16 -7.11 -1.69
N LEU A 119 -0.04 -8.18 -0.91
CA LEU A 119 -0.31 -9.56 -1.33
C LEU A 119 -1.32 -10.19 -0.38
N ALA A 120 -2.18 -11.04 -0.92
CA ALA A 120 -3.08 -11.88 -0.16
C ALA A 120 -3.12 -13.29 -0.76
N VAL A 121 -3.46 -14.28 0.05
CA VAL A 121 -3.60 -15.68 -0.40
C VAL A 121 -5.03 -16.11 -0.14
N ARG A 122 -5.72 -16.58 -1.19
CA ARG A 122 -7.08 -17.10 -1.12
C ARG A 122 -7.11 -18.52 -1.69
N GLY A 123 -7.01 -19.51 -0.81
CA GLY A 123 -6.92 -20.91 -1.24
C GLY A 123 -5.60 -21.17 -1.96
N ASP A 124 -5.68 -21.57 -3.23
CA ASP A 124 -4.56 -21.78 -4.16
C ASP A 124 -4.24 -20.54 -5.01
N GLU A 125 -4.98 -19.45 -4.83
CA GLU A 125 -4.80 -18.20 -5.56
C GLU A 125 -3.96 -17.20 -4.75
N ILE A 126 -3.03 -16.54 -5.44
CA ILE A 126 -2.26 -15.40 -4.93
C ILE A 126 -2.84 -14.13 -5.53
N LEU A 127 -3.27 -13.21 -4.69
CA LEU A 127 -3.83 -11.92 -5.08
C LEU A 127 -2.77 -10.85 -4.86
N VAL A 128 -2.58 -9.98 -5.85
CA VAL A 128 -1.68 -8.84 -5.79
C VAL A 128 -2.46 -7.57 -6.05
N ALA A 129 -2.37 -6.58 -5.15
CA ALA A 129 -3.03 -5.30 -5.35
C ALA A 129 -2.41 -4.55 -6.54
N VAL A 130 -3.25 -4.06 -7.45
CA VAL A 130 -2.82 -3.26 -8.60
C VAL A 130 -2.69 -1.80 -8.18
N THR A 131 -1.53 -1.41 -7.68
CA THR A 131 -1.23 -0.03 -7.22
C THR A 131 -0.66 0.86 -8.32
N ASP A 132 0.06 0.27 -9.28
CA ASP A 132 0.67 0.97 -10.42
C ASP A 132 -0.12 0.71 -11.72
N SER A 133 0.52 0.06 -12.69
CA SER A 133 -0.08 -0.33 -13.97
C SER A 133 -0.07 -1.85 -14.11
N ARG A 134 -1.08 -2.36 -14.82
CA ARG A 134 -1.24 -3.79 -15.10
C ARG A 134 -0.02 -4.36 -15.82
N ASP A 135 0.43 -3.67 -16.87
CA ASP A 135 1.57 -4.07 -17.69
C ASP A 135 2.85 -4.30 -16.86
N ARG A 136 3.11 -3.42 -15.88
CA ARG A 136 4.28 -3.57 -14.97
C ARG A 136 4.16 -4.76 -14.06
N LEU A 137 2.96 -5.09 -13.63
CA LEU A 137 2.71 -6.22 -12.75
C LEU A 137 2.82 -7.54 -13.51
N GLU A 138 2.31 -7.58 -14.73
CA GLU A 138 2.48 -8.72 -15.65
C GLU A 138 3.96 -8.95 -15.99
N GLU A 139 4.73 -7.89 -16.30
CA GLU A 139 6.18 -7.96 -16.57
C GLU A 139 6.96 -8.65 -15.43
N ILE A 140 6.65 -8.32 -14.17
CA ILE A 140 7.29 -8.95 -12.99
C ILE A 140 6.96 -10.44 -12.91
N ILE A 141 5.74 -10.83 -13.30
CA ILE A 141 5.32 -12.22 -13.24
C ILE A 141 5.99 -13.01 -14.36
N ASP A 142 6.01 -12.47 -15.58
CA ASP A 142 6.63 -13.09 -16.75
C ASP A 142 8.13 -13.33 -16.55
N ASP A 143 8.83 -12.45 -15.82
CA ASP A 143 10.24 -12.60 -15.46
C ASP A 143 10.52 -13.82 -14.56
N HIS A 144 9.49 -14.34 -13.88
CA HIS A 144 9.63 -15.43 -12.91
C HIS A 144 8.84 -16.69 -13.25
N LEU A 145 7.72 -16.56 -13.97
CA LEU A 145 6.80 -17.65 -14.29
C LEU A 145 6.40 -17.55 -15.77
N THR A 146 6.68 -18.61 -16.55
CA THR A 146 6.32 -18.65 -17.97
C THR A 146 4.89 -19.15 -18.23
N ASP A 147 4.31 -19.93 -17.31
CA ASP A 147 3.02 -20.62 -17.49
C ASP A 147 1.98 -20.24 -16.41
N ALA A 148 2.07 -19.02 -15.88
CA ALA A 148 1.14 -18.51 -14.88
C ALA A 148 -0.26 -18.24 -15.47
N SER A 149 -1.32 -18.67 -14.77
CA SER A 149 -2.68 -18.23 -15.10
C SER A 149 -2.99 -16.92 -14.40
N LEU A 150 -3.29 -15.88 -15.18
CA LEU A 150 -3.54 -14.52 -14.70
C LEU A 150 -4.99 -14.11 -14.97
N ARG A 151 -5.63 -13.51 -13.96
CA ARG A 151 -6.95 -12.88 -14.10
C ARG A 151 -7.06 -11.64 -13.23
N TYR A 152 -7.83 -10.66 -13.68
CA TYR A 152 -8.12 -9.47 -12.89
C TYR A 152 -9.49 -9.58 -12.24
N GLU A 153 -9.59 -9.15 -10.99
CA GLU A 153 -10.87 -8.99 -10.31
C GLU A 153 -10.88 -7.73 -9.44
N THR A 154 -12.07 -7.26 -9.08
CA THR A 154 -12.21 -6.21 -8.08
C THR A 154 -12.49 -6.86 -6.74
N VAL A 155 -11.66 -6.57 -5.74
CA VAL A 155 -11.80 -7.09 -4.37
C VAL A 155 -12.00 -5.96 -3.37
N SER A 156 -12.42 -6.32 -2.16
CA SER A 156 -12.39 -5.39 -1.03
C SER A 156 -10.94 -4.98 -0.73
N PRO A 157 -10.64 -3.70 -0.44
CA PRO A 157 -9.30 -3.32 -0.02
C PRO A 157 -8.84 -4.03 1.27
N THR A 158 -9.78 -4.49 2.12
CA THR A 158 -9.46 -5.29 3.31
C THR A 158 -8.90 -6.67 3.00
N THR A 159 -9.05 -7.17 1.76
CA THR A 159 -8.46 -8.45 1.34
C THR A 159 -6.95 -8.48 1.54
N PHE A 160 -6.29 -7.32 1.55
CA PHE A 160 -4.85 -7.19 1.69
C PHE A 160 -4.38 -6.83 3.11
N ASP A 161 -5.28 -6.79 4.09
CA ASP A 161 -4.94 -6.36 5.47
C ASP A 161 -4.03 -7.34 6.20
N ASP A 162 -4.13 -8.62 5.91
CA ASP A 162 -3.33 -9.67 6.56
C ASP A 162 -1.90 -9.77 6.00
N GLY A 163 -1.66 -9.22 4.81
CA GLY A 163 -0.38 -9.32 4.09
C GLY A 163 0.48 -8.05 4.16
N GLY A 164 -0.10 -6.93 4.60
CA GLY A 164 0.64 -5.73 4.91
C GLY A 164 1.48 -5.98 6.16
N ALA A 165 2.80 -5.77 6.08
CA ALA A 165 3.59 -5.56 7.28
C ALA A 165 2.87 -4.47 8.08
N ALA A 166 2.24 -4.86 9.19
CA ALA A 166 1.71 -3.90 10.14
C ALA A 166 2.78 -2.83 10.30
N PRO A 167 2.45 -1.53 10.25
CA PRO A 167 3.42 -0.53 10.65
C PRO A 167 3.91 -1.01 12.01
N HIS A 168 5.18 -1.40 12.07
CA HIS A 168 5.84 -1.80 13.30
C HIS A 168 6.00 -0.52 14.12
N ASP A 169 4.88 0.04 14.59
CA ASP A 169 4.83 0.89 15.74
C ASP A 169 5.19 -0.04 16.90
N HIS A 170 6.49 -0.20 17.11
CA HIS A 170 7.05 -0.64 18.37
C HIS A 170 6.72 0.43 19.42
N ALA A 171 5.45 0.50 19.80
CA ALA A 171 5.03 1.11 21.04
C ALA A 171 5.59 0.22 22.15
N HIS A 172 6.84 0.49 22.54
CA HIS A 172 7.38 0.04 23.82
C HIS A 172 6.57 0.73 24.92
N SER A 173 5.43 0.12 25.26
CA SER A 173 4.76 0.36 26.53
C SER A 173 5.70 -0.18 27.60
N HIS A 174 6.61 0.67 28.07
CA HIS A 174 7.27 0.48 29.34
C HIS A 174 6.16 0.50 30.40
N GLY A 175 5.73 -0.70 30.80
CA GLY A 175 4.93 -0.89 31.99
C GLY A 175 5.65 -0.18 33.13
N SER A 176 4.99 0.81 33.70
CA SER A 176 5.34 1.40 34.98
C SER A 176 5.18 0.32 36.04
N ASP A 177 6.24 -0.45 36.27
CA ASP A 177 6.41 -1.19 37.51
C ASP A 177 6.61 -0.16 38.63
N GLU A 178 5.52 0.14 39.32
CA GLU A 178 5.53 0.80 40.62
C GLU A 178 6.29 -0.09 41.62
N HIS A 179 7.60 0.12 41.69
CA HIS A 179 8.41 -0.33 42.81
C HIS A 179 8.69 0.85 43.73
N THR A 180 7.98 0.83 44.86
CA THR A 180 8.25 1.63 46.05
C THR A 180 9.73 1.53 46.45
N PRO A 181 10.47 2.64 46.64
CA PRO A 181 11.81 2.58 47.19
C PRO A 181 11.74 2.62 48.71
N SER A 182 12.05 1.51 49.37
CA SER A 182 12.43 1.51 50.78
C SER A 182 13.77 0.83 51.01
N HIS A 183 14.54 1.47 51.89
CA HIS A 183 15.77 1.02 52.58
C HIS A 183 17.13 1.45 52.02
N SER A 184 17.59 2.52 52.66
CA SER A 184 18.98 2.92 52.97
C SER A 184 19.91 1.78 53.39
N HIS A 185 21.21 1.93 53.07
CA HIS A 185 22.30 1.82 54.04
C HIS A 185 23.53 2.61 53.58
N ASP A 186 24.07 3.41 54.50
CA ASP A 186 25.38 4.02 54.50
C ASP A 186 26.52 2.98 54.45
N GLY A 187 27.67 3.36 53.88
CA GLY A 187 28.98 2.85 54.29
C GLY A 187 29.89 2.30 53.19
N ASP A 188 31.06 2.94 53.11
CA ASP A 188 32.34 2.44 52.57
C ASP A 188 32.57 2.43 51.06
N GLY A 189 33.44 3.36 50.65
CA GLY A 189 33.80 3.62 49.28
C GLY A 189 34.98 2.81 48.77
N HIS A 190 35.10 2.76 47.45
CA HIS A 190 36.36 2.56 46.75
C HIS A 190 36.35 3.36 45.44
N SER A 191 37.26 4.33 45.35
CA SER A 191 37.61 5.05 44.14
C SER A 191 38.61 4.22 43.31
N HIS A 192 38.43 4.14 42.00
CA HIS A 192 39.56 3.98 41.09
C HIS A 192 39.34 4.81 39.82
N SER A 193 40.15 5.86 39.71
CA SER A 193 40.43 6.63 38.51
C SER A 193 41.33 5.83 37.58
N HIS A 194 41.14 5.94 36.27
CA HIS A 194 42.25 5.76 35.32
C HIS A 194 42.22 6.82 34.22
N GLU A 195 43.27 7.64 34.31
CA GLU A 195 43.71 8.68 33.41
C GLU A 195 44.33 8.10 32.12
N SER A 196 44.33 8.93 31.08
CA SER A 196 44.82 8.67 29.73
C SER A 196 46.35 8.68 29.60
N ARG A 197 46.86 8.05 28.50
CA ARG A 197 48.07 8.35 27.66
C ARG A 197 49.08 7.16 27.50
N PRO A 198 50.01 7.14 26.50
CA PRO A 198 49.82 7.09 25.04
C PRO A 198 50.83 6.18 24.25
N ARG A 199 50.44 5.70 23.02
CA ARG A 199 51.27 5.36 21.80
C ARG A 199 52.21 4.11 21.89
N PRO A 200 52.79 3.50 20.78
CA PRO A 200 53.07 4.05 19.43
C PRO A 200 53.03 3.09 18.18
N PHE A 201 53.21 3.66 16.97
CA PHE A 201 53.56 3.09 15.62
C PHE A 201 52.53 2.15 14.92
N GLY A 202 52.17 2.26 13.63
CA GLY A 202 52.63 3.04 12.48
C GLY A 202 51.60 3.07 11.31
N ARG A 203 51.79 4.02 10.38
CA ARG A 203 50.99 4.33 9.16
C ARG A 203 51.31 3.34 8.00
N PRO A 204 50.76 3.42 6.75
CA PRO A 204 49.79 4.37 6.16
C PRO A 204 48.69 3.75 5.25
N HIS A 205 47.87 4.65 4.72
CA HIS A 205 46.80 4.60 3.71
C HIS A 205 47.13 3.90 2.38
N SER A 206 46.09 3.39 1.70
CA SER A 206 46.02 3.36 0.23
C SER A 206 44.58 3.55 -0.24
N ASP A 207 44.22 4.81 -0.48
CA ASP A 207 43.27 5.17 -1.52
C ASP A 207 43.91 4.79 -2.87
N THR A 208 43.13 4.18 -3.75
CA THR A 208 43.54 4.02 -5.15
C THR A 208 42.38 4.49 -6.01
N ASP A 209 42.31 5.81 -6.16
CA ASP A 209 41.83 6.44 -7.38
C ASP A 209 42.75 5.98 -8.52
N THR A 210 42.16 5.46 -9.59
CA THR A 210 42.84 5.38 -10.88
C THR A 210 41.97 6.07 -11.91
N ASP A 211 42.09 7.39 -11.93
CA ASP A 211 42.01 8.15 -13.17
C ASP A 211 43.11 7.63 -14.10
N THR A 212 42.72 7.19 -15.29
CA THR A 212 43.66 7.02 -16.40
C THR A 212 43.12 7.81 -17.58
N ASP A 213 43.50 9.08 -17.64
CA ASP A 213 43.61 9.80 -18.90
C ASP A 213 44.84 9.28 -19.65
N ALA A 214 44.62 8.78 -20.87
CA ALA A 214 45.66 8.62 -21.86
C ALA A 214 45.11 9.02 -23.24
N ASP A 215 45.42 10.26 -23.61
CA ASP A 215 45.52 10.75 -24.98
C ASP A 215 46.33 9.80 -25.87
N ALA A 216 45.80 9.42 -27.03
CA ALA A 216 46.58 9.24 -28.26
C ALA A 216 45.68 9.15 -29.51
N ASN A 217 45.62 10.29 -30.18
CA ASN A 217 45.26 10.58 -31.57
C ASN A 217 45.91 9.62 -32.60
N ALA A 218 45.14 9.11 -33.59
CA ALA A 218 45.63 8.81 -34.96
C ALA A 218 44.50 8.43 -35.94
N ASP A 219 44.38 9.25 -37.00
CA ASP A 219 44.21 8.92 -38.42
C ASP A 219 43.10 7.93 -38.85
N ARG A 220 42.04 8.38 -39.55
CA ARG A 220 41.94 8.73 -41.00
C ARG A 220 41.53 7.55 -41.90
N ASP A 221 40.56 7.89 -42.75
CA ASP A 221 40.27 7.43 -44.11
C ASP A 221 39.27 6.29 -44.38
N ALA A 222 38.29 6.69 -45.21
CA ALA A 222 37.54 5.94 -46.23
C ALA A 222 36.52 4.90 -45.72
N ASP A 223 35.36 4.64 -46.32
CA ASP A 223 34.72 4.96 -47.60
C ASP A 223 33.24 4.57 -47.38
N GLY A 224 32.22 5.32 -47.76
CA GLY A 224 31.62 5.15 -49.08
C GLY A 224 30.52 4.07 -49.13
N ALA A 225 29.24 4.48 -49.16
CA ALA A 225 28.09 3.89 -49.92
C ALA A 225 26.76 4.20 -49.19
N LYS A 226 25.98 5.21 -49.60
CA LYS A 226 24.98 5.20 -50.69
C LYS A 226 24.02 4.01 -50.66
N GLY A 227 22.74 4.29 -50.40
CA GLY A 227 21.66 3.33 -50.57
C GLY A 227 20.27 3.84 -50.21
N THR A 228 19.80 4.91 -50.87
CA THR A 228 18.36 5.14 -51.12
C THR A 228 18.02 4.40 -52.42
N PRO A 229 16.86 3.73 -52.54
CA PRO A 229 15.83 4.36 -53.38
C PRO A 229 14.36 4.11 -52.97
N ALA A 230 13.54 5.08 -53.40
CA ALA A 230 12.19 5.02 -54.00
C ALA A 230 11.06 4.26 -53.24
N ASN A 231 9.98 4.93 -52.85
CA ASN A 231 8.89 5.50 -53.68
C ASN A 231 8.19 4.45 -54.56
N GLY A 232 6.96 4.13 -54.21
CA GLY A 232 6.08 3.18 -54.91
C GLY A 232 4.64 3.38 -54.48
N THR A 233 3.99 4.38 -55.08
CA THR A 233 2.55 4.56 -55.18
C THR A 233 1.87 3.33 -55.80
N THR A 234 0.81 2.84 -55.17
CA THR A 234 -0.34 2.27 -55.89
C THR A 234 -1.62 2.65 -55.15
N ASP A 235 -2.39 3.53 -55.78
CA ASP A 235 -3.85 3.54 -55.75
C ASP A 235 -4.42 2.12 -55.91
N ASN A 236 -5.49 1.80 -55.17
CA ASN A 236 -6.72 1.40 -55.85
C ASN A 236 -7.95 1.65 -54.95
N GLU A 237 -8.91 2.34 -55.54
CA GLU A 237 -10.28 2.56 -55.11
C GLU A 237 -11.13 1.28 -55.20
N GLU A 238 -12.41 1.43 -54.83
CA GLU A 238 -13.56 0.53 -55.04
C GLU A 238 -13.74 -0.60 -54.00
N ARG A 239 -14.92 -0.87 -53.43
CA ARG A 239 -16.29 -0.36 -53.64
C ARG A 239 -17.18 -0.88 -52.49
N GLU A 240 -18.15 -0.05 -52.11
CA GLU A 240 -19.56 -0.34 -51.80
C GLU A 240 -20.02 -1.73 -51.34
N GLY A 241 -20.84 -1.73 -50.28
CA GLY A 241 -22.26 -2.05 -50.49
C GLY A 241 -22.88 -3.22 -49.72
N ARG A 242 -23.84 -2.84 -48.84
CA ARG A 242 -24.96 -3.60 -48.24
C ARG A 242 -24.71 -4.52 -47.05
#